data_AF-A0A378QJ11-F1
#
_entry.id   AF-A0A378QJ11-F1
#
_cell.length_a   1.000
_cell.length_b   1.000
_cell.length_c   1.000
_cell.angle_alpha   90.00
_cell.angle_beta   90.00
_cell.angle_gamma   90.00
#
_symmetry.space_group_name_H-M   'P 1'
#
loop_
_entity.id
_entity.type
_entity.pdbx_description
1 polymer ?
#
loop_
_entity_poly.entity_id
_entity_poly.type
_entity_poly.pdbx_seq_one_letter_code
_entity_poly.pdbx_strand_id
1 'polypeptide(L)'
;MAILDDAPLSNNASHRIQENYEFFKKQINQFKDLSVIWQGLNKLLIVDVSLDRTQDNPQLIFESMNSTGLALSQADLIRNYILMGLSQDEQERLYKNYWRKMELLFGQKAYSQHFDGFMRHYLTAKKSLIPNINKVYEEFKKFAKQDFASDMHELIKDVYEYATYYANIALNKESDDVLKRSFLDLKELKVDVALPFLLNVYHDYHKNIITKDDVHQIIQLIESYVFRRAVCDVRTNSLNKTFATLYKSFKKDNYLKNLQIYLMSLKSYRRFPDDKEFKSFLMERDMYNLSRCNYLLRKLENYGKKEKSDTANYSIEHVLPQNENLSIYWQMVLGDNWQEIQKIHLHRLGNLTLTGYNSEYSDCDYEYKRNGVLNAQGEKIGLAYSPLSLNQYFKECESWNEIAINKRSEILASKATKVWQLPEIDLSKLQSVIQSDKSSLDSQEYAHIINGSMNALFLVLQKEILNIDECVYEEYLKKYIAYKAERNFLAIIPQEKSLVLVLNMPFHKIIDPEQLCQDITNKGNWSNGDIRISISELQSVPYAVNLIRQSFDWQMTEK
;
A
#
# COMPACT_ATOMS: atom_id res chain seq x y z
N MET A 1 -24.08 -34.62 -15.92
CA MET A 1 -25.45 -35.05 -16.24
C MET A 1 -26.27 -33.86 -16.72
N ALA A 2 -26.50 -32.80 -15.93
CA ALA A 2 -27.31 -31.64 -16.36
C ALA A 2 -27.07 -31.09 -17.79
N ILE A 3 -25.81 -30.92 -18.22
CA ILE A 3 -25.47 -30.49 -19.61
C ILE A 3 -25.91 -31.51 -20.67
N LEU A 4 -25.81 -32.81 -20.37
CA LEU A 4 -26.21 -33.89 -21.28
C LEU A 4 -27.73 -34.07 -21.32
N ASP A 5 -28.40 -33.78 -20.21
CA ASP A 5 -29.83 -33.97 -20.02
C ASP A 5 -30.66 -32.72 -20.38
N ASP A 6 -30.03 -31.67 -20.92
CA ASP A 6 -30.61 -30.33 -21.14
C ASP A 6 -31.37 -29.79 -19.90
N ALA A 7 -30.94 -30.19 -18.71
CA ALA A 7 -31.54 -29.76 -17.45
C ALA A 7 -30.98 -28.39 -17.03
N PRO A 8 -31.75 -27.59 -16.26
CA PRO A 8 -31.27 -26.33 -15.72
C PRO A 8 -29.94 -26.51 -14.97
N LEU A 9 -28.94 -25.73 -15.37
CA LEU A 9 -27.63 -25.71 -14.70
C LEU A 9 -27.77 -25.10 -13.31
N SER A 10 -27.08 -25.67 -12.32
CA SER A 10 -27.04 -25.07 -10.99
C SER A 10 -26.32 -23.72 -11.02
N ASN A 11 -26.65 -22.82 -10.09
CA ASN A 11 -25.97 -21.52 -9.95
C ASN A 11 -24.45 -21.63 -9.74
N ASN A 12 -23.93 -22.82 -9.40
CA ASN A 12 -22.52 -23.10 -9.17
C ASN A 12 -21.91 -24.02 -10.26
N ALA A 13 -22.58 -24.15 -11.42
CA ALA A 13 -22.08 -24.96 -12.53
C ALA A 13 -20.71 -24.44 -13.01
N SER A 14 -19.80 -25.36 -13.34
CA SER A 14 -18.47 -25.00 -13.83
C SER A 14 -18.54 -24.42 -15.23
N HIS A 15 -18.12 -23.17 -15.41
CA HIS A 15 -18.04 -22.52 -16.71
C HIS A 15 -17.09 -23.26 -17.64
N ARG A 16 -15.96 -23.77 -17.11
CA ARG A 16 -15.00 -24.54 -17.91
C ARG A 16 -15.58 -25.84 -18.45
N ILE A 17 -16.42 -26.54 -17.68
CA ILE A 17 -17.06 -27.76 -18.18
C ILE A 17 -18.01 -27.41 -19.33
N GLN A 18 -18.76 -26.31 -19.21
CA GLN A 18 -19.65 -25.83 -20.26
C GLN A 18 -18.87 -25.35 -21.50
N GLU A 19 -17.82 -24.55 -21.32
CA GLU A 19 -16.92 -24.09 -22.39
C GLU A 19 -16.26 -25.27 -23.12
N ASN A 20 -15.75 -26.25 -22.37
CA ASN A 20 -15.16 -27.46 -22.94
C ASN A 20 -16.21 -28.28 -23.69
N TYR A 21 -17.41 -28.45 -23.14
CA TYR A 21 -18.50 -29.16 -23.81
C TYR A 21 -18.86 -28.48 -25.14
N GLU A 22 -19.09 -27.17 -25.15
CA GLU A 22 -19.40 -26.42 -26.36
C GLU A 22 -18.25 -26.46 -27.38
N PHE A 23 -17.01 -26.36 -26.90
CA PHE A 23 -15.82 -26.53 -27.74
C PHE A 23 -15.80 -27.92 -28.41
N PHE A 24 -15.92 -28.99 -27.63
CA PHE A 24 -15.90 -30.35 -28.17
C PHE A 24 -17.09 -30.61 -29.09
N LYS A 25 -18.30 -30.15 -28.73
CA LYS A 25 -19.49 -30.23 -29.59
C LYS A 25 -19.24 -29.56 -30.95
N LYS A 26 -18.68 -28.34 -30.94
CA LYS A 26 -18.32 -27.61 -32.16
C LYS A 26 -17.25 -28.34 -32.99
N GLN A 27 -16.24 -28.91 -32.34
CA GLN A 27 -15.16 -29.63 -33.03
C GLN A 27 -15.65 -30.95 -33.61
N ILE A 28 -16.43 -31.73 -32.87
CA ILE A 28 -16.98 -33.02 -33.30
C ILE A 28 -17.91 -32.82 -34.49
N ASN A 29 -18.75 -31.78 -34.48
CA ASN A 29 -19.67 -31.47 -35.58
C ASN A 29 -18.96 -31.10 -36.91
N GLN A 30 -17.65 -30.83 -36.90
CA GLN A 30 -16.88 -30.62 -38.13
C GLN A 30 -16.50 -31.94 -38.83
N PHE A 31 -16.57 -33.06 -38.11
CA PHE A 31 -16.26 -34.38 -38.66
C PHE A 31 -17.50 -34.99 -39.30
N LYS A 32 -17.38 -35.41 -40.57
CA LYS A 32 -18.43 -36.16 -41.27
C LYS A 32 -18.51 -37.62 -40.82
N ASP A 33 -17.38 -38.18 -40.37
CA ASP A 33 -17.27 -39.56 -39.89
C ASP A 33 -16.74 -39.58 -38.45
N LEU A 34 -17.60 -40.02 -37.53
CA LEU A 34 -17.29 -40.14 -36.10
C LEU A 34 -16.40 -41.34 -35.79
N SER A 35 -16.25 -42.30 -36.72
CA SER A 35 -15.41 -43.49 -36.55
C SER A 35 -13.94 -43.12 -36.29
N VAL A 36 -13.48 -42.03 -36.90
CA VAL A 36 -12.13 -41.48 -36.73
C VAL A 36 -11.89 -41.01 -35.29
N ILE A 37 -12.89 -40.36 -34.67
CA ILE A 37 -12.82 -39.92 -33.28
C ILE A 37 -12.80 -41.13 -32.35
N TRP A 38 -13.66 -42.12 -32.59
CA TRP A 38 -13.70 -43.36 -31.81
C TRP A 38 -12.37 -44.12 -31.87
N GLN A 39 -11.78 -44.25 -33.06
CA GLN A 39 -10.45 -44.84 -33.23
C GLN A 39 -9.36 -44.04 -32.51
N GLY A 40 -9.47 -42.71 -32.47
CA GLY A 40 -8.58 -41.84 -31.70
C GLY A 40 -8.71 -42.05 -30.19
N LEU A 41 -9.94 -42.14 -29.67
CA LEU A 41 -10.19 -42.40 -28.24
C LEU A 41 -9.63 -43.75 -27.80
N ASN A 42 -9.71 -44.79 -28.64
CA ASN A 42 -9.12 -46.11 -28.36
C ASN A 42 -7.59 -46.10 -28.28
N LYS A 43 -6.93 -45.01 -28.71
CA LYS A 43 -5.47 -44.83 -28.55
C LYS A 43 -5.10 -44.12 -27.25
N LEU A 44 -6.07 -43.64 -26.47
CA LEU A 44 -5.81 -43.02 -25.17
C LEU A 44 -5.39 -44.10 -24.17
N LEU A 45 -4.23 -43.91 -23.56
CA LEU A 45 -3.72 -44.75 -22.48
C LEU A 45 -3.91 -44.02 -21.16
N ILE A 46 -4.57 -44.70 -20.21
CA ILE A 46 -4.69 -44.21 -18.84
C ILE A 46 -3.60 -44.90 -18.01
N VAL A 47 -2.76 -44.10 -17.37
CA VAL A 47 -1.78 -44.57 -16.40
C VAL A 47 -2.37 -44.38 -15.02
N ASP A 48 -2.61 -45.49 -14.32
CA ASP A 48 -3.01 -45.48 -12.92
C ASP A 48 -1.79 -45.79 -12.04
N VAL A 49 -1.58 -44.96 -11.02
CA VAL A 49 -0.47 -45.09 -10.08
C VAL A 49 -1.05 -45.27 -8.69
N SER A 50 -1.08 -46.52 -8.23
CA SER A 50 -1.49 -46.86 -6.87
C SER A 50 -0.31 -46.72 -5.91
N LEU A 51 -0.54 -46.07 -4.77
CA LEU A 51 0.49 -45.79 -3.76
C LEU A 51 0.19 -46.52 -2.45
N ASP A 52 1.22 -47.10 -1.83
CA ASP A 52 1.13 -47.62 -0.47
C ASP A 52 1.36 -46.49 0.52
N ARG A 53 0.33 -46.09 1.26
CA ARG A 53 0.40 -44.97 2.23
C ARG A 53 1.41 -45.19 3.37
N THR A 54 1.90 -46.42 3.58
CA THR A 54 2.88 -46.73 4.64
C THR A 54 4.33 -46.65 4.16
N GLN A 55 4.57 -46.81 2.86
CA GLN A 55 5.93 -46.82 2.27
C GLN A 55 6.17 -45.63 1.34
N ASP A 56 5.13 -45.20 0.64
CA ASP A 56 5.18 -44.11 -0.32
C ASP A 56 4.78 -42.80 0.34
N ASN A 57 5.38 -41.70 -0.13
CA ASN A 57 4.94 -40.36 0.20
C ASN A 57 4.19 -39.79 -1.01
N PRO A 58 2.84 -39.77 -0.99
CA PRO A 58 2.03 -39.33 -2.13
C PRO A 58 2.36 -37.92 -2.60
N GLN A 59 2.74 -37.07 -1.66
CA GLN A 59 3.08 -35.69 -1.93
C GLN A 59 4.41 -35.55 -2.69
N LEU A 60 5.46 -36.24 -2.27
CA LEU A 60 6.75 -36.21 -2.97
C LEU A 60 6.63 -36.78 -4.39
N ILE A 61 5.87 -37.85 -4.55
CA ILE A 61 5.62 -38.46 -5.87
C ILE A 61 4.85 -37.50 -6.77
N PHE A 62 3.81 -36.85 -6.24
CA PHE A 62 3.05 -35.84 -6.98
C PHE A 62 3.90 -34.64 -7.40
N GLU A 63 4.73 -34.10 -6.51
CA GLU A 63 5.64 -32.99 -6.85
C GLU A 63 6.65 -33.41 -7.93
N SER A 64 7.23 -34.62 -7.80
CA SER A 64 8.17 -35.17 -8.78
C SER A 64 7.54 -35.26 -10.18
N MET A 65 6.33 -35.81 -10.28
CA MET A 65 5.62 -35.90 -11.57
C MET A 65 5.32 -34.53 -12.16
N ASN A 66 4.84 -33.58 -11.34
CA ASN A 66 4.50 -32.23 -11.83
C ASN A 66 5.72 -31.38 -12.22
N SER A 67 6.92 -31.73 -11.75
CA SER A 67 8.16 -31.02 -12.12
C SER A 67 8.56 -31.17 -13.60
N THR A 68 7.99 -32.17 -14.29
CA THR A 68 8.35 -32.53 -15.68
C THR A 68 7.34 -32.06 -16.74
N GLY A 69 6.24 -31.40 -16.34
CA GLY A 69 5.13 -31.00 -17.23
C GLY A 69 4.71 -29.52 -17.12
N LEU A 70 3.50 -29.18 -17.59
CA LEU A 70 2.91 -27.85 -17.42
C LEU A 70 2.69 -27.60 -15.91
N ALA A 71 3.27 -26.52 -15.39
CA ALA A 71 3.22 -26.22 -13.96
C ALA A 71 1.77 -26.05 -13.48
N LEU A 72 1.43 -26.75 -12.40
CA LEU A 72 0.18 -26.52 -11.67
C LEU A 72 0.13 -25.10 -11.11
N SER A 73 -1.09 -24.59 -10.91
CA SER A 73 -1.28 -23.33 -10.22
C SER A 73 -0.81 -23.44 -8.76
N GLN A 74 -0.40 -22.32 -8.15
CA GLN A 74 -0.03 -22.32 -6.73
C GLN A 74 -1.22 -22.77 -5.86
N ALA A 75 -2.44 -22.43 -6.27
CA ALA A 75 -3.68 -22.88 -5.63
C ALA A 75 -3.79 -24.41 -5.60
N ASP A 76 -3.55 -25.07 -6.72
CA ASP A 76 -3.59 -26.54 -6.82
C ASP A 76 -2.50 -27.19 -5.98
N LEU A 77 -1.28 -26.64 -6.01
CA LEU A 77 -0.16 -27.12 -5.21
C LEU A 77 -0.47 -27.03 -3.71
N ILE A 78 -1.01 -25.91 -3.25
CA ILE A 78 -1.37 -25.68 -1.84
C ILE A 78 -2.53 -26.60 -1.42
N ARG A 79 -3.58 -26.74 -2.25
CA ARG A 79 -4.68 -27.69 -1.99
C ARG A 79 -4.15 -29.09 -1.76
N ASN A 80 -3.33 -29.54 -2.69
CA ASN A 80 -2.81 -30.91 -2.69
C ASN A 80 -1.86 -31.11 -1.50
N TYR A 81 -1.06 -30.09 -1.14
CA TYR A 81 -0.24 -30.13 0.05
C TYR A 81 -1.04 -30.38 1.33
N ILE A 82 -2.15 -29.67 1.49
CA ILE A 82 -2.99 -29.79 2.70
C ILE A 82 -3.72 -31.14 2.74
N LEU A 83 -4.23 -31.62 1.59
CA LEU A 83 -5.15 -32.76 1.56
C LEU A 83 -4.46 -34.12 1.38
N MET A 84 -3.40 -34.23 0.58
CA MET A 84 -2.88 -35.54 0.13
C MET A 84 -2.37 -36.44 1.28
N GLY A 85 -1.93 -35.86 2.39
CA GLY A 85 -1.47 -36.62 3.57
C GLY A 85 -2.59 -37.21 4.44
N LEU A 86 -3.86 -36.91 4.15
CA LEU A 86 -5.00 -37.26 5.01
C LEU A 86 -5.73 -38.53 4.55
N SER A 87 -6.55 -39.11 5.43
CA SER A 87 -7.48 -40.19 5.05
C SER A 87 -8.49 -39.73 4.01
N GLN A 88 -9.06 -40.65 3.22
CA GLN A 88 -10.01 -40.28 2.15
C GLN A 88 -11.24 -39.53 2.70
N ASP A 89 -11.78 -39.98 3.83
CA ASP A 89 -12.92 -39.33 4.49
C ASP A 89 -12.58 -37.91 4.96
N GLU A 90 -11.37 -37.71 5.52
CA GLU A 90 -10.91 -36.38 5.93
C GLU A 90 -10.66 -35.46 4.74
N GLN A 91 -10.08 -35.97 3.65
CA GLN A 91 -9.88 -35.21 2.41
C GLN A 91 -11.21 -34.68 1.89
N GLU A 92 -12.21 -35.55 1.77
CA GLU A 92 -13.54 -35.18 1.28
C GLU A 92 -14.21 -34.16 2.21
N ARG A 93 -14.13 -34.40 3.53
CA ARG A 93 -14.69 -33.50 4.54
C ARG A 93 -14.06 -32.11 4.51
N LEU A 94 -12.73 -32.03 4.51
CA LEU A 94 -12.01 -30.75 4.50
C LEU A 94 -12.18 -30.00 3.18
N TYR A 95 -12.16 -30.73 2.06
CA TYR A 95 -12.42 -30.15 0.75
C TYR A 95 -13.82 -29.55 0.70
N LYS A 96 -14.87 -30.30 1.06
CA LYS A 96 -16.27 -29.80 1.03
C LYS A 96 -16.52 -28.66 2.00
N ASN A 97 -15.96 -28.72 3.21
CA ASN A 97 -16.28 -27.77 4.27
C ASN A 97 -15.49 -26.47 4.21
N TYR A 98 -14.27 -26.49 3.65
CA TYR A 98 -13.38 -25.32 3.64
C TYR A 98 -12.92 -24.99 2.21
N TRP A 99 -12.19 -25.88 1.54
CA TRP A 99 -11.56 -25.55 0.26
C TRP A 99 -12.57 -25.17 -0.82
N ARG A 100 -13.63 -25.97 -0.98
CA ARG A 100 -14.68 -25.74 -1.96
C ARG A 100 -15.46 -24.46 -1.66
N LYS A 101 -15.72 -24.17 -0.38
CA LYS A 101 -16.37 -22.92 0.03
C LYS A 101 -15.49 -21.71 -0.31
N MET A 102 -14.18 -21.82 -0.13
CA MET A 102 -13.21 -20.81 -0.53
C MET A 102 -13.23 -20.54 -2.05
N GLU A 103 -13.22 -21.61 -2.87
CA GLU A 103 -13.32 -21.49 -4.34
C GLU A 103 -14.59 -20.73 -4.76
N LEU A 104 -15.73 -21.10 -4.17
CA LEU A 104 -17.02 -20.44 -4.42
C LEU A 104 -17.02 -18.99 -3.91
N LEU A 105 -16.36 -18.75 -2.78
CA LEU A 105 -16.24 -17.41 -2.19
C LEU A 105 -15.41 -16.47 -3.07
N PHE A 106 -14.40 -16.95 -3.78
CA PHE A 106 -13.69 -16.11 -4.75
C PHE A 106 -14.53 -15.96 -6.02
N GLY A 107 -15.19 -17.05 -6.45
CA GLY A 107 -15.84 -17.15 -7.75
C GLY A 107 -14.86 -17.63 -8.81
N GLN A 108 -15.34 -18.31 -9.86
CA GLN A 108 -14.48 -19.10 -10.76
C GLN A 108 -13.37 -18.28 -11.44
N LYS A 109 -13.68 -17.09 -11.96
CA LYS A 109 -12.67 -16.22 -12.62
C LYS A 109 -11.71 -15.59 -11.62
N ALA A 110 -12.23 -15.05 -10.52
CA ALA A 110 -11.44 -14.38 -9.50
C ALA A 110 -10.53 -15.35 -8.72
N TYR A 111 -10.93 -16.62 -8.56
CA TYR A 111 -10.09 -17.65 -7.94
C TYR A 111 -8.79 -17.83 -8.73
N SER A 112 -8.86 -18.01 -10.05
CA SER A 112 -7.65 -18.16 -10.87
C SER A 112 -6.77 -16.91 -10.93
N GLN A 113 -7.33 -15.71 -10.75
CA GLN A 113 -6.58 -14.45 -10.88
C GLN A 113 -6.03 -13.93 -9.55
N HIS A 114 -6.74 -14.13 -8.44
CA HIS A 114 -6.45 -13.48 -7.16
C HIS A 114 -5.93 -14.44 -6.09
N PHE A 115 -6.04 -15.76 -6.27
CA PHE A 115 -5.66 -16.71 -5.22
C PHE A 115 -4.17 -16.63 -4.83
N ASP A 116 -3.27 -16.56 -5.82
CA ASP A 116 -1.83 -16.47 -5.57
C ASP A 116 -1.47 -15.18 -4.84
N GLY A 117 -2.13 -14.06 -5.21
CA GLY A 117 -2.01 -12.77 -4.51
C GLY A 117 -2.53 -12.85 -3.08
N PHE A 118 -3.70 -13.47 -2.88
CA PHE A 118 -4.26 -13.73 -1.55
C PHE A 118 -3.28 -14.52 -0.68
N MET A 119 -2.75 -15.66 -1.16
CA MET A 119 -1.83 -16.47 -0.38
C MET A 119 -0.54 -15.72 -0.03
N ARG A 120 -0.04 -14.88 -0.94
CA ARG A 120 1.08 -13.97 -0.64
C ARG A 120 0.74 -13.00 0.49
N HIS A 121 -0.45 -12.39 0.47
CA HIS A 121 -0.90 -11.49 1.54
C HIS A 121 -1.13 -12.22 2.86
N TYR A 122 -1.73 -13.41 2.83
CA TYR A 122 -1.93 -14.28 4.00
C TYR A 122 -0.61 -14.64 4.68
N LEU A 123 0.37 -15.14 3.91
CA LEU A 123 1.70 -15.45 4.44
C LEU A 123 2.39 -14.21 5.01
N THR A 124 2.22 -13.05 4.33
CA THR A 124 2.75 -11.77 4.83
C THR A 124 2.09 -11.38 6.15
N ALA A 125 0.78 -11.56 6.30
CA ALA A 125 0.04 -11.25 7.52
C ALA A 125 0.51 -12.11 8.70
N LYS A 126 0.79 -13.41 8.45
CA LYS A 126 1.28 -14.36 9.47
C LYS A 126 2.75 -14.16 9.85
N LYS A 127 3.63 -13.96 8.87
CA LYS A 127 5.08 -13.93 9.09
C LYS A 127 5.70 -12.53 9.15
N SER A 128 5.00 -11.50 8.67
CA SER A 128 5.54 -10.15 8.44
C SER A 128 6.71 -10.09 7.46
N LEU A 129 6.82 -11.11 6.60
CA LEU A 129 7.78 -11.21 5.52
C LEU A 129 6.99 -11.36 4.22
N ILE A 130 7.38 -10.61 3.19
CA ILE A 130 6.68 -10.62 1.89
C ILE A 130 7.31 -11.72 1.01
N PRO A 131 6.59 -12.82 0.69
CA PRO A 131 7.09 -13.83 -0.21
C PRO A 131 7.23 -13.29 -1.64
N ASN A 132 8.13 -13.89 -2.42
CA ASN A 132 8.09 -13.75 -3.87
C ASN A 132 6.84 -14.48 -4.40
N ILE A 133 6.06 -13.83 -5.26
CA ILE A 133 4.81 -14.38 -5.81
C ILE A 133 5.02 -15.73 -6.51
N ASN A 134 6.16 -15.93 -7.18
CA ASN A 134 6.49 -17.17 -7.88
C ASN A 134 6.96 -18.30 -6.94
N LYS A 135 7.17 -18.00 -5.65
CA LYS A 135 7.64 -18.96 -4.63
C LYS A 135 6.65 -19.08 -3.47
N VAL A 136 5.39 -18.67 -3.66
CA VAL A 136 4.36 -18.69 -2.61
C VAL A 136 4.17 -20.11 -2.06
N TYR A 137 4.12 -21.12 -2.93
CA TYR A 137 4.00 -22.51 -2.51
C TYR A 137 5.17 -22.96 -1.62
N GLU A 138 6.42 -22.67 -2.02
CA GLU A 138 7.60 -23.05 -1.26
C GLU A 138 7.64 -22.40 0.13
N GLU A 139 7.25 -21.12 0.22
CA GLU A 139 7.15 -20.42 1.50
C GLU A 139 5.96 -20.93 2.34
N PHE A 140 4.84 -21.29 1.70
CA PHE A 140 3.71 -21.94 2.36
C PHE A 140 4.10 -23.29 2.96
N LYS A 141 4.88 -24.12 2.25
CA LYS A 141 5.37 -25.41 2.78
C LYS A 141 6.19 -25.22 4.06
N LYS A 142 7.11 -24.26 4.05
CA LYS A 142 7.94 -23.93 5.24
C LYS A 142 7.06 -23.49 6.40
N PHE A 143 6.11 -22.59 6.13
CA PHE A 143 5.14 -22.12 7.12
C PHE A 143 4.32 -23.27 7.72
N ALA A 144 3.71 -24.12 6.88
CA ALA A 144 2.92 -25.25 7.31
C ALA A 144 3.72 -26.24 8.16
N LYS A 145 4.97 -26.56 7.77
CA LYS A 145 5.85 -27.44 8.55
C LYS A 145 6.30 -26.82 9.88
N GLN A 146 6.45 -25.50 9.97
CA GLN A 146 6.91 -24.86 11.19
C GLN A 146 5.78 -24.66 12.20
N ASP A 147 4.61 -24.23 11.72
CA ASP A 147 3.54 -23.74 12.60
C ASP A 147 2.36 -24.73 12.72
N PHE A 148 2.23 -25.68 11.78
CA PHE A 148 1.08 -26.59 11.68
C PHE A 148 1.47 -28.06 11.42
N ALA A 149 2.72 -28.47 11.69
CA ALA A 149 3.20 -29.82 11.39
C ALA A 149 2.32 -30.95 11.97
N SER A 150 1.69 -30.70 13.11
CA SER A 150 0.86 -31.67 13.82
C SER A 150 -0.63 -31.62 13.44
N ASP A 151 -1.12 -30.58 12.74
CA ASP A 151 -2.55 -30.43 12.46
C ASP A 151 -2.85 -29.61 11.19
N MET A 152 -3.09 -30.33 10.08
CA MET A 152 -3.53 -29.74 8.81
C MET A 152 -4.97 -29.23 8.84
N HIS A 153 -5.80 -29.67 9.81
CA HIS A 153 -7.18 -29.21 9.93
C HIS A 153 -7.25 -27.76 10.40
N GLU A 154 -6.41 -27.37 11.37
CA GLU A 154 -6.33 -25.98 11.81
C GLU A 154 -5.69 -25.10 10.71
N LEU A 155 -4.74 -25.62 9.94
CA LEU A 155 -4.16 -24.88 8.80
C LEU A 155 -5.21 -24.52 7.74
N ILE A 156 -6.00 -25.47 7.27
CA ILE A 156 -7.02 -25.18 6.23
C ILE A 156 -8.12 -24.25 6.76
N LYS A 157 -8.49 -24.38 8.03
CA LYS A 157 -9.46 -23.52 8.69
C LYS A 157 -8.96 -22.09 8.80
N ASP A 158 -7.70 -21.90 9.19
CA ASP A 158 -7.05 -20.59 9.26
C ASP A 158 -6.91 -19.94 7.87
N VAL A 159 -6.49 -20.70 6.85
CA VAL A 159 -6.46 -20.22 5.45
C VAL A 159 -7.86 -19.82 5.00
N TYR A 160 -8.88 -20.63 5.27
CA TYR A 160 -10.26 -20.34 4.90
C TYR A 160 -10.82 -19.08 5.61
N GLU A 161 -10.49 -18.90 6.89
CA GLU A 161 -10.88 -17.72 7.66
C GLU A 161 -10.28 -16.44 7.03
N TYR A 162 -8.98 -16.44 6.72
CA TYR A 162 -8.33 -15.30 6.05
C TYR A 162 -8.77 -15.11 4.60
N ALA A 163 -9.12 -16.18 3.89
CA ALA A 163 -9.71 -16.08 2.56
C ALA A 163 -11.07 -15.39 2.61
N THR A 164 -11.82 -15.58 3.69
CA THR A 164 -13.08 -14.88 3.95
C THR A 164 -12.86 -13.39 4.15
N TYR A 165 -11.86 -13.03 4.95
CA TYR A 165 -11.49 -11.63 5.15
C TYR A 165 -11.02 -10.97 3.86
N TYR A 166 -10.19 -11.67 3.09
CA TYR A 166 -9.74 -11.19 1.78
C TYR A 166 -10.91 -10.93 0.83
N ALA A 167 -11.89 -11.84 0.77
CA ALA A 167 -13.05 -11.67 -0.09
C ALA A 167 -13.89 -10.45 0.32
N ASN A 168 -14.05 -10.19 1.62
CA ASN A 168 -14.78 -9.03 2.12
C ASN A 168 -14.06 -7.72 1.75
N ILE A 169 -12.74 -7.68 1.95
CA ILE A 169 -11.91 -6.49 1.75
C ILE A 169 -11.65 -6.21 0.26
N ALA A 170 -11.14 -7.21 -0.50
CA ALA A 170 -10.64 -7.00 -1.86
C ALA A 170 -11.68 -7.32 -2.96
N LEU A 171 -12.59 -8.27 -2.69
CA LEU A 171 -13.59 -8.75 -3.65
C LEU A 171 -14.99 -8.15 -3.41
N ASN A 172 -15.10 -7.12 -2.56
CA ASN A 172 -16.33 -6.37 -2.32
C ASN A 172 -17.50 -7.24 -1.80
N LYS A 173 -17.18 -8.27 -1.00
CA LYS A 173 -18.18 -9.18 -0.39
C LYS A 173 -18.61 -8.79 1.02
N GLU A 174 -18.07 -7.70 1.55
CA GLU A 174 -18.52 -7.15 2.82
C GLU A 174 -20.03 -6.85 2.80
N SER A 175 -20.69 -7.22 3.90
CA SER A 175 -22.12 -7.09 4.11
C SER A 175 -22.51 -5.79 4.83
N ASP A 176 -21.64 -5.28 5.73
CA ASP A 176 -21.88 -4.00 6.38
C ASP A 176 -21.57 -2.84 5.41
N ASP A 177 -22.57 -1.99 5.18
CA ASP A 177 -22.45 -0.90 4.20
C ASP A 177 -21.35 0.11 4.52
N VAL A 178 -21.05 0.34 5.80
CA VAL A 178 -20.01 1.30 6.21
C VAL A 178 -18.64 0.73 5.88
N LEU A 179 -18.36 -0.49 6.32
CA LEU A 179 -17.08 -1.16 6.04
C LEU A 179 -16.90 -1.42 4.54
N LYS A 180 -17.95 -1.87 3.85
CA LYS A 180 -17.92 -2.10 2.40
C LYS A 180 -17.49 -0.85 1.64
N ARG A 181 -18.06 0.30 1.98
CA ARG A 181 -17.69 1.60 1.38
C ARG A 181 -16.25 1.97 1.70
N SER A 182 -15.81 1.80 2.95
CA SER A 182 -14.42 2.04 3.34
C SER A 182 -13.43 1.17 2.57
N PHE A 183 -13.74 -0.10 2.30
CA PHE A 183 -12.91 -0.96 1.47
C PHE A 183 -12.93 -0.56 -0.01
N LEU A 184 -14.08 -0.13 -0.54
CA LEU A 184 -14.17 0.42 -1.90
C LEU A 184 -13.32 1.67 -2.07
N ASP A 185 -13.30 2.56 -1.07
CA ASP A 185 -12.46 3.76 -1.07
C ASP A 185 -10.96 3.37 -1.13
N LEU A 186 -10.52 2.38 -0.34
CA LEU A 186 -9.15 1.86 -0.42
C LEU A 186 -8.82 1.23 -1.77
N LYS A 187 -9.79 0.55 -2.39
CA LYS A 187 -9.64 -0.08 -3.71
C LYS A 187 -9.51 0.96 -4.81
N GLU A 188 -10.32 2.01 -4.81
CA GLU A 188 -10.22 3.14 -5.74
C GLU A 188 -8.88 3.87 -5.56
N LEU A 189 -8.43 3.99 -4.31
CA LEU A 189 -7.12 4.50 -3.93
C LEU A 189 -5.96 3.53 -4.23
N LYS A 190 -6.23 2.30 -4.70
CA LYS A 190 -5.21 1.27 -5.03
C LYS A 190 -4.23 1.00 -3.87
N VAL A 191 -4.76 0.69 -2.69
CA VAL A 191 -3.96 0.42 -1.46
C VAL A 191 -3.80 -1.08 -1.18
N ASP A 192 -3.58 -1.90 -2.20
CA ASP A 192 -3.44 -3.36 -2.06
C ASP A 192 -2.28 -3.76 -1.14
N VAL A 193 -1.26 -2.90 -1.04
CA VAL A 193 -0.09 -3.07 -0.17
C VAL A 193 -0.46 -3.13 1.32
N ALA A 194 -1.61 -2.58 1.73
CA ALA A 194 -2.10 -2.62 3.10
C ALA A 194 -2.89 -3.90 3.43
N LEU A 195 -3.22 -4.74 2.44
CA LEU A 195 -4.02 -5.95 2.65
C LEU A 195 -3.48 -6.87 3.75
N PRO A 196 -2.17 -7.17 3.86
CA PRO A 196 -1.66 -8.02 4.95
C PRO A 196 -1.98 -7.47 6.34
N PHE A 197 -1.88 -6.15 6.51
CA PHE A 197 -2.24 -5.48 7.76
C PHE A 197 -3.75 -5.54 8.00
N LEU A 198 -4.56 -5.21 6.99
CA LEU A 198 -6.02 -5.21 7.08
C LEU A 198 -6.60 -6.61 7.34
N LEU A 199 -5.98 -7.67 6.83
CA LEU A 199 -6.37 -9.06 7.13
C LEU A 199 -6.25 -9.37 8.63
N ASN A 200 -5.18 -8.91 9.28
CA ASN A 200 -5.02 -9.09 10.72
C ASN A 200 -5.99 -8.22 11.53
N VAL A 201 -6.19 -6.96 11.12
CA VAL A 201 -7.19 -6.06 11.76
C VAL A 201 -8.59 -6.69 11.70
N TYR A 202 -8.97 -7.23 10.54
CA TYR A 202 -10.28 -7.82 10.35
C TYR A 202 -10.41 -9.17 11.08
N HIS A 203 -9.32 -9.93 11.23
CA HIS A 203 -9.27 -11.07 12.15
C HIS A 203 -9.54 -10.65 13.59
N ASP A 204 -8.88 -9.60 14.09
CA ASP A 204 -9.09 -9.08 15.44
C ASP A 204 -10.53 -8.63 15.67
N TYR A 205 -11.16 -8.03 14.66
CA TYR A 205 -12.59 -7.70 14.67
C TYR A 205 -13.48 -8.94 14.84
N HIS A 206 -13.23 -9.99 14.07
CA HIS A 206 -13.98 -11.26 14.18
C HIS A 206 -13.70 -12.03 15.48
N LYS A 207 -12.57 -11.76 16.15
CA LYS A 207 -12.28 -12.26 17.51
C LYS A 207 -12.85 -11.35 18.61
N ASN A 208 -13.59 -10.29 18.25
CA ASN A 208 -14.14 -9.29 19.16
C ASN A 208 -13.08 -8.55 20.01
N ILE A 209 -11.85 -8.43 19.51
CA ILE A 209 -10.77 -7.66 20.16
C ILE A 209 -10.97 -6.16 19.91
N ILE A 210 -11.45 -5.81 18.72
CA ILE A 210 -11.79 -4.45 18.32
C ILE A 210 -13.22 -4.38 17.81
N THR A 211 -13.82 -3.19 17.88
CA THR A 211 -15.19 -2.97 17.40
C THR A 211 -15.23 -2.69 15.91
N LYS A 212 -16.43 -2.70 15.33
CA LYS A 212 -16.65 -2.24 13.95
C LYS A 212 -16.18 -0.80 13.74
N ASP A 213 -16.43 0.06 14.72
CA ASP A 213 -16.05 1.47 14.66
C ASP A 213 -14.53 1.63 14.64
N ASP A 214 -13.82 0.85 15.45
CA ASP A 214 -12.35 0.79 15.41
C ASP A 214 -11.84 0.39 14.02
N VAL A 215 -12.42 -0.65 13.39
CA VAL A 215 -12.05 -1.08 12.03
C VAL A 215 -12.26 0.07 11.03
N HIS A 216 -13.41 0.75 11.11
CA HIS A 216 -13.72 1.89 10.24
C HIS A 216 -12.69 3.02 10.40
N GLN A 217 -12.37 3.39 11.63
CA GLN A 217 -11.38 4.42 11.95
C GLN A 217 -9.96 4.01 11.51
N ILE A 218 -9.59 2.73 11.65
CA ILE A 218 -8.31 2.20 11.15
C ILE A 218 -8.25 2.32 9.63
N ILE A 219 -9.31 1.97 8.91
CA ILE A 219 -9.34 2.09 7.44
C ILE A 219 -9.19 3.56 7.02
N GLN A 220 -9.91 4.49 7.67
CA GLN A 220 -9.78 5.93 7.41
C GLN A 220 -8.36 6.45 7.70
N LEU A 221 -7.71 5.94 8.74
CA LEU A 221 -6.33 6.28 9.07
C LEU A 221 -5.35 5.80 8.00
N ILE A 222 -5.51 4.57 7.50
CA ILE A 222 -4.70 4.01 6.41
C ILE A 222 -4.95 4.77 5.10
N GLU A 223 -6.21 5.08 4.80
CA GLU A 223 -6.62 5.89 3.65
C GLU A 223 -5.95 7.27 3.68
N SER A 224 -6.04 7.97 4.83
CA SER A 224 -5.39 9.26 5.07
C SER A 224 -3.87 9.17 4.90
N TYR A 225 -3.22 8.22 5.56
CA TYR A 225 -1.77 8.03 5.48
C TYR A 225 -1.28 7.85 4.04
N VAL A 226 -1.96 6.99 3.27
CA VAL A 226 -1.54 6.69 1.90
C VAL A 226 -1.90 7.84 0.94
N PHE A 227 -3.07 8.45 1.07
CA PHE A 227 -3.46 9.54 0.20
C PHE A 227 -2.61 10.80 0.43
N ARG A 228 -2.37 11.18 1.68
CA ARG A 228 -1.48 12.31 2.01
C ARG A 228 -0.08 12.12 1.43
N ARG A 229 0.48 10.92 1.59
CA ARG A 229 1.78 10.59 0.98
C ARG A 229 1.77 10.70 -0.53
N ALA A 230 0.69 10.28 -1.20
CA ALA A 230 0.57 10.40 -2.64
C ALA A 230 0.54 11.87 -3.10
N VAL A 231 -0.16 12.74 -2.36
CA VAL A 231 -0.25 14.18 -2.65
C VAL A 231 1.05 14.92 -2.35
N CYS A 232 1.72 14.62 -1.24
CA CYS A 232 3.00 15.23 -0.86
C CYS A 232 4.24 14.58 -1.51
N ASP A 233 4.03 13.83 -2.59
CA ASP A 233 5.07 13.18 -3.40
C ASP A 233 6.05 12.28 -2.62
N VAL A 234 5.57 11.68 -1.52
CA VAL A 234 6.35 10.73 -0.75
C VAL A 234 6.38 9.39 -1.47
N ARG A 235 7.57 9.00 -1.96
CA ARG A 235 7.79 7.76 -2.73
C ARG A 235 7.14 6.54 -2.07
N THR A 236 6.47 5.71 -2.87
CA THR A 236 5.65 4.56 -2.42
C THR A 236 6.46 3.29 -2.13
N ASN A 237 7.75 3.25 -2.49
CA ASN A 237 8.61 2.06 -2.39
C ASN A 237 8.65 1.43 -0.98
N SER A 238 8.45 2.26 0.06
CA SER A 238 8.44 1.80 1.45
C SER A 238 7.11 1.20 1.91
N LEU A 239 6.00 1.51 1.25
CA LEU A 239 4.65 1.15 1.72
C LEU A 239 4.49 -0.36 1.91
N ASN A 240 4.97 -1.15 0.94
CA ASN A 240 4.93 -2.62 1.03
C ASN A 240 5.56 -3.13 2.33
N LYS A 241 6.79 -2.68 2.63
CA LYS A 241 7.51 -3.12 3.83
C LYS A 241 6.87 -2.55 5.09
N THR A 242 6.46 -1.28 5.08
CA THR A 242 5.76 -0.64 6.20
C THR A 242 4.53 -1.44 6.60
N PHE A 243 3.63 -1.75 5.65
CA PHE A 243 2.40 -2.48 5.95
C PHE A 243 2.62 -3.96 6.29
N ALA A 244 3.63 -4.60 5.70
CA ALA A 244 3.98 -5.99 6.05
C ALA A 244 4.40 -6.14 7.51
N THR A 245 5.07 -5.15 8.09
CA THR A 245 5.54 -5.19 9.48
C THR A 245 4.63 -4.44 10.46
N LEU A 246 3.75 -3.55 9.97
CA LEU A 246 2.92 -2.65 10.76
C LEU A 246 2.18 -3.38 11.89
N TYR A 247 1.58 -4.54 11.58
CA TYR A 247 0.84 -5.32 12.57
C TYR A 247 1.70 -5.73 13.77
N LYS A 248 3.02 -5.93 13.64
CA LYS A 248 3.90 -6.27 14.77
C LYS A 248 4.54 -5.06 15.44
N SER A 249 4.37 -3.85 14.89
CA SER A 249 5.16 -2.68 15.30
C SER A 249 4.52 -1.80 16.37
N PHE A 250 3.35 -2.17 16.89
CA PHE A 250 2.66 -1.44 17.97
C PHE A 250 2.00 -2.43 18.94
N LYS A 251 1.69 -2.01 20.16
CA LYS A 251 0.97 -2.84 21.15
C LYS A 251 -0.55 -2.78 20.94
N LYS A 252 -1.27 -3.84 21.31
CA LYS A 252 -2.68 -4.06 20.95
C LYS A 252 -3.66 -3.62 22.03
N ASP A 253 -3.16 -3.38 23.25
CA ASP A 253 -3.86 -2.53 24.21
C ASP A 253 -4.07 -1.15 23.58
N ASN A 254 -5.23 -0.54 23.80
CA ASN A 254 -5.58 0.75 23.19
C ASN A 254 -5.28 0.81 21.68
N TYR A 255 -5.73 -0.23 20.96
CA TYR A 255 -5.36 -0.59 19.59
C TYR A 255 -5.24 0.59 18.63
N LEU A 256 -6.32 1.36 18.47
CA LEU A 256 -6.39 2.48 17.54
C LEU A 256 -5.39 3.58 17.92
N LYS A 257 -5.31 3.93 19.22
CA LYS A 257 -4.42 4.99 19.69
C LYS A 257 -2.96 4.63 19.47
N ASN A 258 -2.58 3.40 19.78
CA ASN A 258 -1.21 2.92 19.58
C ASN A 258 -0.83 2.85 18.10
N LEU A 259 -1.75 2.47 17.22
CA LEU A 259 -1.55 2.54 15.78
C LEU A 259 -1.35 3.98 15.28
N GLN A 260 -2.19 4.91 15.75
CA GLN A 260 -2.06 6.34 15.43
C GLN A 260 -0.69 6.88 15.87
N ILE A 261 -0.27 6.58 17.11
CA ILE A 261 1.05 6.97 17.64
C ILE A 261 2.16 6.42 16.77
N TYR A 262 2.09 5.13 16.41
CA TYR A 262 3.12 4.50 15.59
C TYR A 262 3.24 5.18 14.21
N LEU A 263 2.13 5.40 13.50
CA LEU A 263 2.16 6.03 12.18
C LEU A 263 2.66 7.48 12.24
N MET A 264 2.28 8.22 13.27
CA MET A 264 2.77 9.58 13.53
C MET A 264 4.25 9.62 13.92
N SER A 265 4.78 8.53 14.49
CA SER A 265 6.20 8.43 14.84
C SER A 265 7.10 8.19 13.62
N LEU A 266 6.55 7.71 12.49
CA LEU A 266 7.33 7.43 11.28
C LEU A 266 7.96 8.71 10.72
N LYS A 267 9.23 8.62 10.30
CA LYS A 267 10.04 9.74 9.81
C LYS A 267 10.49 9.55 8.36
N SER A 268 11.08 10.60 7.78
CA SER A 268 11.67 10.59 6.43
C SER A 268 10.68 10.06 5.36
N TYR A 269 11.12 9.19 4.45
CA TYR A 269 10.34 8.56 3.38
C TYR A 269 9.19 7.63 3.86
N ARG A 270 9.00 7.46 5.17
CA ARG A 270 7.87 6.74 5.79
C ARG A 270 6.92 7.67 6.56
N ARG A 271 7.22 8.96 6.64
CA ARG A 271 6.47 9.93 7.44
C ARG A 271 5.01 10.03 7.03
N PHE A 272 4.19 10.49 7.98
CA PHE A 272 2.81 10.89 7.77
C PHE A 272 2.79 12.41 7.54
N PRO A 273 2.52 12.91 6.31
CA PRO A 273 2.50 14.35 6.03
C PRO A 273 1.50 15.10 6.91
N ASP A 274 1.94 16.22 7.48
CA ASP A 274 1.09 17.07 8.32
C ASP A 274 0.11 17.92 7.49
N ASP A 275 -0.77 18.66 8.17
CA ASP A 275 -1.79 19.49 7.51
C ASP A 275 -1.20 20.65 6.71
N LYS A 276 -0.08 21.24 7.18
CA LYS A 276 0.55 22.39 6.52
C LYS A 276 1.12 21.95 5.19
N GLU A 277 1.92 20.88 5.20
CA GLU A 277 2.49 20.30 4.00
C GLU A 277 1.41 19.81 3.04
N PHE A 278 0.46 19.02 3.53
CA PHE A 278 -0.62 18.45 2.71
C PHE A 278 -1.44 19.55 2.01
N LYS A 279 -1.78 20.62 2.73
CA LYS A 279 -2.48 21.77 2.17
C LYS A 279 -1.67 22.49 1.10
N SER A 280 -0.38 22.75 1.35
CA SER A 280 0.51 23.41 0.38
C SER A 280 0.56 22.64 -0.95
N PHE A 281 0.78 21.32 -0.88
CA PHE A 281 0.85 20.47 -2.08
C PHE A 281 -0.49 20.42 -2.84
N LEU A 282 -1.63 20.37 -2.14
CA LEU A 282 -2.94 20.40 -2.80
C LEU A 282 -3.20 21.69 -3.59
N MET A 283 -2.61 22.81 -3.15
CA MET A 283 -2.80 24.12 -3.78
C MET A 283 -1.86 24.34 -4.97
N GLU A 284 -0.62 23.86 -4.87
CA GLU A 284 0.45 24.23 -5.82
C GLU A 284 0.71 23.16 -6.89
N ARG A 285 0.45 21.88 -6.58
CA ARG A 285 0.77 20.75 -7.46
C ARG A 285 -0.22 20.63 -8.62
N ASP A 286 0.26 20.05 -9.72
CA ASP A 286 -0.59 19.43 -10.73
C ASP A 286 -1.38 18.26 -10.12
N MET A 287 -2.65 18.52 -9.84
CA MET A 287 -3.58 17.56 -9.26
C MET A 287 -4.30 16.74 -10.34
N TYR A 288 -4.39 17.23 -11.57
CA TYR A 288 -5.06 16.54 -12.66
C TYR A 288 -4.32 15.27 -13.07
N ASN A 289 -3.00 15.39 -13.26
CA ASN A 289 -2.14 14.28 -13.66
C ASN A 289 -1.76 13.35 -12.51
N LEU A 290 -2.23 13.65 -11.28
CA LEU A 290 -2.16 12.71 -10.18
C LEU A 290 -3.07 11.51 -10.48
N SER A 291 -2.52 10.29 -10.45
CA SER A 291 -3.27 9.04 -10.68
C SER A 291 -4.52 8.82 -9.79
N ARG A 292 -4.68 9.63 -8.74
CA ARG A 292 -5.76 9.58 -7.74
C ARG A 292 -6.67 10.82 -7.78
N CYS A 293 -6.63 11.61 -8.86
CA CYS A 293 -7.43 12.84 -9.01
C CYS A 293 -8.94 12.58 -8.94
N ASN A 294 -9.44 11.57 -9.67
CA ASN A 294 -10.85 11.19 -9.62
C ASN A 294 -11.28 10.82 -8.20
N TYR A 295 -10.50 9.99 -7.52
CA TYR A 295 -10.74 9.62 -6.13
C TYR A 295 -10.79 10.86 -5.21
N LEU A 296 -9.85 11.81 -5.36
CA LEU A 296 -9.83 13.06 -4.59
C LEU A 296 -11.15 13.84 -4.74
N LEU A 297 -11.57 14.11 -5.97
CA LEU A 297 -12.76 14.91 -6.23
C LEU A 297 -14.04 14.21 -5.78
N ARG A 298 -14.14 12.89 -5.98
CA ARG A 298 -15.29 12.08 -5.53
C ARG A 298 -15.40 12.02 -4.03
N LYS A 299 -14.27 11.85 -3.33
CA LYS A 299 -14.23 11.83 -1.87
C LYS A 299 -14.57 13.21 -1.29
N LEU A 300 -14.05 14.29 -1.89
CA LEU A 300 -14.42 15.66 -1.52
C LEU A 300 -15.91 15.93 -1.73
N GLU A 301 -16.50 15.45 -2.84
CA GLU A 301 -17.93 15.61 -3.15
C GLU A 301 -18.83 14.90 -2.12
N ASN A 302 -18.45 13.69 -1.71
CA ASN A 302 -19.26 12.85 -0.84
C ASN A 302 -18.95 12.98 0.66
N TYR A 303 -17.95 13.77 1.04
CA TYR A 303 -17.58 13.96 2.44
C TYR A 303 -18.71 14.61 3.25
N GLY A 304 -19.05 13.99 4.39
CA GLY A 304 -20.07 14.48 5.31
C GLY A 304 -21.53 14.27 4.86
N LYS A 305 -21.76 13.62 3.70
CA LYS A 305 -23.10 13.39 3.17
C LYS A 305 -23.66 12.03 3.57
N LYS A 306 -24.91 12.00 4.03
CA LYS A 306 -25.70 10.76 4.17
C LYS A 306 -26.18 10.27 2.80
N GLU A 307 -26.66 11.20 1.98
CA GLU A 307 -27.05 10.97 0.58
C GLU A 307 -25.85 11.25 -0.33
N LYS A 308 -25.23 10.18 -0.83
CA LYS A 308 -24.06 10.28 -1.69
C LYS A 308 -24.47 10.53 -3.15
N SER A 309 -23.73 11.41 -3.81
CA SER A 309 -23.80 11.62 -5.26
C SER A 309 -23.07 10.46 -5.94
N ASP A 310 -23.76 9.69 -6.80
CA ASP A 310 -23.11 8.75 -7.70
C ASP A 310 -22.38 9.53 -8.80
N THR A 311 -21.06 9.45 -8.79
CA THR A 311 -20.17 10.17 -9.70
C THR A 311 -19.24 9.22 -10.44
N ALA A 312 -19.57 7.92 -10.46
CA ALA A 312 -18.75 6.88 -11.07
C ALA A 312 -18.53 7.10 -12.59
N ASN A 313 -19.51 7.69 -13.26
CA ASN A 313 -19.47 7.98 -14.70
C ASN A 313 -19.15 9.46 -15.02
N TYR A 314 -18.85 10.27 -14.00
CA TYR A 314 -18.54 11.69 -14.22
C TYR A 314 -17.08 11.85 -14.64
N SER A 315 -16.85 12.87 -15.45
CA SER A 315 -15.52 13.26 -15.91
C SER A 315 -15.04 14.51 -15.18
N ILE A 316 -13.75 14.80 -15.32
CA ILE A 316 -13.12 15.99 -14.74
C ILE A 316 -13.19 17.13 -15.74
N GLU A 317 -13.82 18.23 -15.33
CA GLU A 317 -13.88 19.50 -16.05
C GLU A 317 -12.77 20.43 -15.60
N HIS A 318 -12.12 21.08 -16.57
CA HIS A 318 -11.24 22.22 -16.36
C HIS A 318 -12.02 23.50 -16.64
N VAL A 319 -12.32 24.25 -15.59
CA VAL A 319 -13.14 25.47 -15.73
C VAL A 319 -12.43 26.49 -16.60
N LEU A 320 -11.15 26.78 -16.30
CA LEU A 320 -10.22 27.39 -17.24
C LEU A 320 -9.79 26.32 -18.26
N PRO A 321 -10.04 26.52 -19.57
CA PRO A 321 -9.78 25.52 -20.60
C PRO A 321 -8.31 25.13 -20.77
N GLN A 322 -8.09 23.89 -21.25
CA GLN A 322 -6.76 23.35 -21.53
C GLN A 322 -6.14 23.85 -22.84
N ASN A 323 -6.95 24.43 -23.73
CA ASN A 323 -6.50 24.87 -25.04
C ASN A 323 -5.42 25.96 -24.94
N GLU A 324 -4.27 25.74 -25.57
CA GLU A 324 -3.18 26.72 -25.62
C GLU A 324 -3.59 28.03 -26.30
N ASN A 325 -4.53 27.96 -27.25
CA ASN A 325 -5.11 29.12 -27.91
C ASN A 325 -6.40 29.56 -27.22
N LEU A 326 -6.28 30.11 -26.00
CA LEU A 326 -7.41 30.61 -25.25
C LEU A 326 -8.19 31.70 -26.02
N SER A 327 -9.52 31.71 -25.86
CA SER A 327 -10.38 32.75 -26.43
C SER A 327 -9.97 34.14 -25.94
N ILE A 328 -10.29 35.18 -26.73
CA ILE A 328 -10.02 36.57 -26.35
C ILE A 328 -10.63 36.90 -24.98
N TYR A 329 -11.82 36.34 -24.68
CA TYR A 329 -12.44 36.47 -23.36
C TYR A 329 -11.52 35.99 -22.23
N TRP A 330 -10.98 34.77 -22.34
CA TRP A 330 -10.10 34.22 -21.31
C TRP A 330 -8.80 35.02 -21.19
N GLN A 331 -8.22 35.49 -22.31
CA GLN A 331 -7.06 36.37 -22.29
C GLN A 331 -7.35 37.66 -21.53
N MET A 332 -8.53 38.27 -21.74
CA MET A 332 -8.94 39.49 -21.02
C MET A 332 -9.20 39.26 -19.53
N VAL A 333 -9.83 38.14 -19.16
CA VAL A 333 -10.15 37.81 -17.75
C VAL A 333 -8.88 37.50 -16.94
N LEU A 334 -7.88 36.87 -17.58
CA LEU A 334 -6.61 36.54 -16.95
C LEU A 334 -5.59 37.70 -17.00
N GLY A 335 -5.74 38.63 -17.95
CA GLY A 335 -4.89 39.81 -18.09
C GLY A 335 -3.61 39.57 -18.91
N ASP A 336 -2.68 40.52 -18.87
CA ASP A 336 -1.49 40.53 -19.74
C ASP A 336 -0.57 39.29 -19.60
N ASN A 337 -0.61 38.62 -18.44
CA ASN A 337 0.18 37.42 -18.14
C ASN A 337 -0.63 36.12 -18.28
N TRP A 338 -1.68 36.12 -19.10
CA TRP A 338 -2.63 35.00 -19.18
C TRP A 338 -1.98 33.65 -19.50
N GLN A 339 -0.93 33.60 -20.33
CA GLN A 339 -0.25 32.34 -20.68
C GLN A 339 0.39 31.69 -19.45
N GLU A 340 1.08 32.49 -18.63
CA GLU A 340 1.76 31.99 -17.44
C GLU A 340 0.73 31.59 -16.37
N ILE A 341 -0.33 32.39 -16.20
CA ILE A 341 -1.44 32.07 -15.30
C ILE A 341 -2.10 30.75 -15.73
N GLN A 342 -2.41 30.58 -17.01
CA GLN A 342 -2.99 29.33 -17.51
C GLN A 342 -2.06 28.16 -17.21
N LYS A 343 -0.78 28.25 -17.59
CA LYS A 343 0.20 27.17 -17.36
C LYS A 343 0.31 26.77 -15.89
N ILE A 344 0.34 27.75 -14.98
CA ILE A 344 0.46 27.51 -13.54
C ILE A 344 -0.83 26.89 -12.96
N HIS A 345 -1.99 27.40 -13.36
CA HIS A 345 -3.27 27.11 -12.69
C HIS A 345 -4.12 26.04 -13.38
N LEU A 346 -3.80 25.66 -14.62
CA LEU A 346 -4.61 24.76 -15.44
C LEU A 346 -4.94 23.45 -14.70
N HIS A 347 -3.94 22.82 -14.10
CA HIS A 347 -4.08 21.53 -13.44
C HIS A 347 -4.16 21.60 -11.91
N ARG A 348 -4.32 22.81 -11.35
CA ARG A 348 -4.45 22.99 -9.90
C ARG A 348 -5.84 22.62 -9.42
N LEU A 349 -5.94 22.18 -8.16
CA LEU A 349 -7.18 21.70 -7.54
C LEU A 349 -8.36 22.67 -7.71
N GLY A 350 -8.13 23.97 -7.57
CA GLY A 350 -9.16 24.99 -7.72
C GLY A 350 -9.76 25.07 -9.11
N ASN A 351 -9.05 24.66 -10.16
CA ASN A 351 -9.55 24.67 -11.54
C ASN A 351 -10.31 23.40 -11.94
N LEU A 352 -10.23 22.34 -11.12
CA LEU A 352 -10.79 21.03 -11.44
C LEU A 352 -12.13 20.81 -10.77
N THR A 353 -13.08 20.22 -11.48
CA THR A 353 -14.34 19.77 -10.89
C THR A 353 -14.91 18.53 -11.55
N LEU A 354 -15.93 17.92 -10.96
CA LEU A 354 -16.66 16.80 -11.54
C LEU A 354 -17.91 17.29 -12.28
N THR A 355 -18.20 16.66 -13.40
CA THR A 355 -19.45 16.88 -14.14
C THR A 355 -19.82 15.69 -15.03
N GLY A 356 -21.13 15.54 -15.28
CA GLY A 356 -21.65 14.62 -16.29
C GLY A 356 -21.77 15.25 -17.69
N TYR A 357 -21.53 16.56 -17.82
CA TYR A 357 -21.81 17.34 -19.03
C TYR A 357 -20.54 18.00 -19.61
N ASN A 358 -19.39 17.31 -19.50
CA ASN A 358 -18.08 17.87 -19.86
C ASN A 358 -18.02 18.31 -21.34
N SER A 359 -18.63 17.53 -22.23
CA SER A 359 -18.75 17.84 -23.66
C SER A 359 -19.49 19.15 -23.95
N GLU A 360 -20.45 19.51 -23.10
CA GLU A 360 -21.30 20.69 -23.26
C GLU A 360 -20.62 21.98 -22.77
N TYR A 361 -19.63 21.90 -21.87
CA TYR A 361 -18.86 23.08 -21.44
C TYR A 361 -17.84 23.52 -22.50
N SER A 362 -17.08 22.56 -23.05
CA SER A 362 -16.01 22.80 -24.04
C SER A 362 -15.03 23.93 -23.63
N ASP A 363 -14.46 24.65 -24.60
CA ASP A 363 -13.57 25.81 -24.36
C ASP A 363 -14.35 27.13 -24.18
N CYS A 364 -15.66 27.06 -23.94
CA CYS A 364 -16.51 28.24 -23.82
C CYS A 364 -16.11 29.14 -22.65
N ASP A 365 -16.53 30.40 -22.75
CA ASP A 365 -16.29 31.42 -21.74
C ASP A 365 -16.95 31.05 -20.40
N TYR A 366 -16.38 31.55 -19.31
CA TYR A 366 -16.82 31.19 -17.96
C TYR A 366 -18.31 31.44 -17.71
N GLU A 367 -18.87 32.55 -18.21
CA GLU A 367 -20.29 32.86 -18.01
C GLU A 367 -21.20 31.83 -18.67
N TYR A 368 -20.82 31.33 -19.86
CA TYR A 368 -21.52 30.22 -20.50
C TYR A 368 -21.39 28.94 -19.67
N LYS A 369 -20.17 28.57 -19.26
CA LYS A 369 -19.95 27.37 -18.43
C LYS A 369 -20.71 27.44 -17.10
N ARG A 370 -20.80 28.62 -16.50
CA ARG A 370 -21.47 28.84 -15.22
C ARG A 370 -22.98 28.78 -15.37
N ASN A 371 -23.55 29.49 -16.34
CA ASN A 371 -24.99 29.75 -16.42
C ASN A 371 -25.69 29.33 -17.72
N GLY A 372 -24.96 29.27 -18.83
CA GLY A 372 -25.51 29.15 -20.18
C GLY A 372 -25.69 27.72 -20.70
N VAL A 373 -25.11 26.71 -20.05
CA VAL A 373 -25.22 25.31 -20.50
C VAL A 373 -26.63 24.77 -20.26
N LEU A 374 -27.23 24.18 -21.31
CA LEU A 374 -28.56 23.58 -21.31
C LEU A 374 -28.49 22.09 -21.67
N ASN A 375 -29.34 21.25 -21.06
CA ASN A 375 -29.49 19.86 -21.49
C ASN A 375 -30.40 19.75 -22.73
N ALA A 376 -30.59 18.52 -23.24
CA ALA A 376 -31.44 18.25 -24.40
C ALA A 376 -32.90 18.70 -24.24
N GLN A 377 -33.37 18.89 -23.00
CA GLN A 377 -34.71 19.36 -22.64
C GLN A 377 -34.78 20.88 -22.43
N GLY A 378 -33.66 21.60 -22.60
CA GLY A 378 -33.59 23.05 -22.42
C GLY A 378 -33.47 23.50 -20.95
N GLU A 379 -33.16 22.58 -20.03
CA GLU A 379 -32.98 22.89 -18.61
C GLU A 379 -31.54 23.34 -18.33
N LYS A 380 -31.37 24.30 -17.42
CA LYS A 380 -30.05 24.83 -17.05
C LYS A 380 -29.22 23.80 -16.28
N ILE A 381 -28.04 23.48 -16.81
CA ILE A 381 -27.09 22.50 -16.27
C ILE A 381 -25.67 23.06 -16.09
N GLY A 382 -25.50 24.38 -16.23
CA GLY A 382 -24.22 25.04 -15.97
C GLY A 382 -23.71 24.83 -14.54
N LEU A 383 -22.44 25.16 -14.29
CA LEU A 383 -21.76 24.88 -13.01
C LEU A 383 -22.49 25.47 -11.79
N ALA A 384 -23.17 26.62 -11.93
CA ALA A 384 -23.96 27.22 -10.86
C ALA A 384 -25.25 26.44 -10.53
N TYR A 385 -25.76 25.67 -11.49
CA TYR A 385 -26.99 24.86 -11.34
C TYR A 385 -26.70 23.40 -11.01
N SER A 386 -25.43 22.99 -11.01
CA SER A 386 -25.03 21.63 -10.66
C SER A 386 -25.49 21.24 -9.23
N PRO A 387 -26.01 20.01 -9.04
CA PRO A 387 -26.39 19.50 -7.71
C PRO A 387 -25.17 19.12 -6.84
N LEU A 388 -23.98 19.00 -7.44
CA LEU A 388 -22.77 18.61 -6.73
C LEU A 388 -22.33 19.68 -5.72
N SER A 389 -21.96 19.23 -4.52
CA SER A 389 -21.41 20.13 -3.50
C SER A 389 -20.08 20.75 -3.92
N LEU A 390 -19.28 20.02 -4.70
CA LEU A 390 -18.02 20.46 -5.27
C LEU A 390 -18.16 21.69 -6.19
N ASN A 391 -19.35 21.89 -6.74
CA ASN A 391 -19.69 22.98 -7.64
C ASN A 391 -20.38 24.17 -6.95
N GLN A 392 -20.64 24.10 -5.64
CA GLN A 392 -21.32 25.18 -4.91
C GLN A 392 -20.60 26.53 -5.00
N TYR A 393 -19.26 26.52 -5.06
CA TYR A 393 -18.46 27.73 -5.20
C TYR A 393 -18.84 28.57 -6.43
N PHE A 394 -19.24 27.92 -7.54
CA PHE A 394 -19.58 28.60 -8.79
C PHE A 394 -20.90 29.37 -8.74
N LYS A 395 -21.75 29.13 -7.72
CA LYS A 395 -23.02 29.84 -7.56
C LYS A 395 -22.81 31.34 -7.33
N GLU A 396 -21.83 31.70 -6.52
CA GLU A 396 -21.55 33.08 -6.11
C GLU A 396 -20.30 33.66 -6.81
N CYS A 397 -19.59 32.85 -7.60
CA CYS A 397 -18.38 33.27 -8.28
C CYS A 397 -18.71 33.83 -9.67
N GLU A 398 -18.68 35.16 -9.82
CA GLU A 398 -19.04 35.85 -11.07
C GLU A 398 -17.91 35.91 -12.11
N SER A 399 -16.65 35.78 -11.68
CA SER A 399 -15.48 35.81 -12.57
C SER A 399 -14.48 34.71 -12.23
N TRP A 400 -13.85 34.13 -13.25
CA TRP A 400 -12.91 33.03 -13.11
C TRP A 400 -11.49 33.44 -13.52
N ASN A 401 -10.81 34.13 -12.61
CA ASN A 401 -9.42 34.55 -12.77
C ASN A 401 -8.50 33.84 -11.75
N GLU A 402 -7.21 34.17 -11.75
CA GLU A 402 -6.22 33.62 -10.82
C GLU A 402 -6.67 33.70 -9.34
N ILE A 403 -7.25 34.83 -8.93
CA ILE A 403 -7.70 35.05 -7.54
C ILE A 403 -8.81 34.06 -7.18
N ALA A 404 -9.78 33.85 -8.09
CA ALA A 404 -10.86 32.89 -7.88
C ALA A 404 -10.34 31.44 -7.80
N ILE A 405 -9.41 31.06 -8.69
CA ILE A 405 -8.81 29.72 -8.70
C ILE A 405 -8.04 29.44 -7.40
N ASN A 406 -7.21 30.38 -6.95
CA ASN A 406 -6.47 30.24 -5.70
C ASN A 406 -7.41 30.18 -4.49
N LYS A 407 -8.45 31.03 -4.45
CA LYS A 407 -9.44 31.02 -3.37
C LYS A 407 -10.20 29.70 -3.31
N ARG A 408 -10.60 29.13 -4.45
CA ARG A 408 -11.23 27.79 -4.48
C ARG A 408 -10.25 26.69 -4.07
N SER A 409 -8.99 26.76 -4.50
CA SER A 409 -7.94 25.80 -4.08
C SER A 409 -7.77 25.77 -2.57
N GLU A 410 -7.69 26.94 -1.93
CA GLU A 410 -7.59 27.11 -0.47
C GLU A 410 -8.79 26.46 0.27
N ILE A 411 -10.02 26.68 -0.23
CA ILE A 411 -11.25 26.12 0.34
C ILE A 411 -11.24 24.59 0.22
N LEU A 412 -10.92 24.06 -0.97
CA LEU A 412 -10.89 22.62 -1.22
C LEU A 412 -9.76 21.93 -0.44
N ALA A 413 -8.58 22.54 -0.36
CA ALA A 413 -7.47 22.02 0.43
C ALA A 413 -7.79 22.00 1.93
N SER A 414 -8.46 23.04 2.43
CA SER A 414 -8.94 23.09 3.82
C SER A 414 -10.07 22.09 4.09
N LYS A 415 -10.88 21.74 3.08
CA LYS A 415 -11.84 20.62 3.18
C LYS A 415 -11.11 19.29 3.20
N ALA A 416 -10.08 19.11 2.38
CA ALA A 416 -9.30 17.89 2.27
C ALA A 416 -8.62 17.49 3.58
N THR A 417 -8.09 18.44 4.37
CA THR A 417 -7.50 18.13 5.70
C THR A 417 -8.52 17.50 6.65
N LYS A 418 -9.81 17.84 6.51
CA LYS A 418 -10.92 17.23 7.27
C LYS A 418 -11.34 15.86 6.74
N VAL A 419 -11.17 15.62 5.44
CA VAL A 419 -11.47 14.31 4.82
C VAL A 419 -10.41 13.28 5.19
N TRP A 420 -9.14 13.64 4.99
CA TRP A 420 -7.99 12.79 5.29
C TRP A 420 -7.34 13.29 6.56
N GLN A 421 -7.96 13.04 7.70
CA GLN A 421 -7.53 13.61 8.98
C GLN A 421 -6.16 13.09 9.42
N LEU A 422 -5.40 13.97 10.06
CA LEU A 422 -4.22 13.60 10.83
C LEU A 422 -4.67 13.22 12.26
N PRO A 423 -4.12 12.16 12.88
CA PRO A 423 -4.45 11.85 14.26
C PRO A 423 -4.12 13.00 15.22
N GLU A 424 -5.10 13.38 16.04
CA GLU A 424 -4.87 14.29 17.15
C GLU A 424 -4.14 13.55 18.28
N ILE A 425 -2.83 13.75 18.35
CA ILE A 425 -1.99 13.17 19.39
C ILE A 425 -1.27 14.30 20.11
N ASP A 426 -1.39 14.30 21.43
CA ASP A 426 -0.56 15.10 22.31
C ASP A 426 0.90 14.68 22.13
N LEU A 427 1.68 15.54 21.45
CA LEU A 427 3.09 15.30 21.12
C LEU A 427 3.94 15.03 22.37
N SER A 428 3.53 15.55 23.53
CA SER A 428 4.20 15.29 24.82
C SER A 428 4.07 13.82 25.25
N LYS A 429 2.95 13.16 24.92
CA LYS A 429 2.73 11.72 25.14
C LYS A 429 3.40 10.85 24.07
N LEU A 430 3.62 11.39 22.86
CA LEU A 430 4.34 10.69 21.80
C LEU A 430 5.80 10.44 22.21
N GLN A 431 6.45 11.46 22.81
CA GLN A 431 7.81 11.33 23.34
C GLN A 431 7.90 10.32 24.48
N SER A 432 6.93 10.29 25.40
CA SER A 432 6.92 9.32 26.50
C SER A 432 6.65 7.88 26.05
N VAL A 433 5.83 7.66 25.01
CA VAL A 433 5.61 6.32 24.43
C VAL A 433 6.84 5.83 23.66
N ILE A 434 7.44 6.69 22.82
CA ILE A 434 8.71 6.39 22.13
C ILE A 434 9.84 6.15 23.13
N GLN A 435 9.88 6.90 24.24
CA GLN A 435 10.82 6.67 25.33
C GLN A 435 10.50 5.41 26.14
N SER A 436 9.22 5.04 26.32
CA SER A 436 8.82 3.87 27.11
C SER A 436 9.08 2.53 26.41
N ASP A 437 8.94 2.50 25.07
CA ASP A 437 9.35 1.32 24.28
C ASP A 437 10.88 1.27 24.13
N LYS A 438 11.56 2.43 24.11
CA LYS A 438 13.02 2.52 24.29
C LYS A 438 13.47 2.24 25.74
N SER A 439 12.60 2.27 26.75
CA SER A 439 12.95 2.03 28.15
C SER A 439 12.70 0.61 28.61
N SER A 440 12.05 -0.23 27.78
CA SER A 440 11.86 -1.65 28.07
C SER A 440 13.00 -2.55 27.58
N LEU A 441 13.93 -1.99 26.80
CA LEU A 441 15.27 -2.52 26.60
C LEU A 441 16.30 -1.39 26.81
N ASP A 442 17.12 -1.53 27.86
CA ASP A 442 18.49 -1.00 27.95
C ASP A 442 18.79 0.43 28.47
N SER A 443 17.89 1.14 29.16
CA SER A 443 18.33 2.38 29.84
C SER A 443 19.34 2.13 30.98
N GLN A 444 19.35 0.92 31.55
CA GLN A 444 20.38 0.48 32.51
C GLN A 444 21.59 -0.19 31.83
N GLU A 445 21.46 -0.72 30.61
CA GLU A 445 22.59 -1.29 29.87
C GLU A 445 23.42 -0.20 29.17
N TYR A 446 22.89 0.94 28.71
CA TYR A 446 23.75 1.92 28.03
C TYR A 446 24.52 2.87 28.96
N ALA A 447 24.23 2.84 30.27
CA ALA A 447 24.96 3.63 31.27
C ALA A 447 26.46 3.29 31.29
N HIS A 448 26.87 2.04 31.03
CA HIS A 448 28.31 1.68 31.04
C HIS A 448 29.05 2.05 29.73
N ILE A 449 28.33 2.36 28.66
CA ILE A 449 28.91 2.68 27.34
C ILE A 449 29.29 4.17 27.24
N ILE A 450 28.62 5.04 28.03
CA ILE A 450 28.82 6.49 28.02
C ILE A 450 28.99 7.06 29.45
N ASN A 451 29.21 6.23 30.48
CA ASN A 451 29.72 6.72 31.76
C ASN A 451 31.25 6.70 31.75
N GLY A 452 31.83 7.84 31.39
CA GLY A 452 33.27 8.03 31.36
C GLY A 452 33.66 9.39 30.77
N SER A 453 34.94 9.55 30.50
CA SER A 453 35.55 10.77 29.94
C SER A 453 34.95 11.22 28.60
N MET A 454 34.31 10.31 27.83
CA MET A 454 33.75 10.59 26.51
C MET A 454 32.30 11.10 26.51
N ASN A 455 31.62 11.17 27.67
CA ASN A 455 30.20 11.55 27.72
C ASN A 455 29.95 12.97 27.19
N ALA A 456 30.76 13.93 27.63
CA ALA A 456 30.64 15.31 27.18
C ALA A 456 30.84 15.43 25.65
N LEU A 457 31.81 14.68 25.10
CA LEU A 457 32.07 14.63 23.66
C LEU A 457 30.87 14.02 22.91
N PHE A 458 30.33 12.91 23.41
CA PHE A 458 29.19 12.24 22.81
C PHE A 458 27.95 13.14 22.77
N LEU A 459 27.60 13.79 23.88
CA LEU A 459 26.40 14.65 23.95
C LEU A 459 26.47 15.84 22.99
N VAL A 460 27.65 16.47 22.86
CA VAL A 460 27.85 17.56 21.91
C VAL A 460 27.72 17.05 20.48
N LEU A 461 28.39 15.94 20.14
CA LEU A 461 28.32 15.33 18.82
C LEU A 461 26.90 14.86 18.46
N GLN A 462 26.20 14.21 19.39
CA GLN A 462 24.82 13.75 19.23
C GLN A 462 23.90 14.92 18.88
N LYS A 463 24.01 16.04 19.61
CA LYS A 463 23.22 17.24 19.34
C LYS A 463 23.47 17.77 17.91
N GLU A 464 24.73 17.84 17.49
CA GLU A 464 25.07 18.29 16.14
C GLU A 464 24.56 17.34 15.05
N ILE A 465 24.63 16.02 15.27
CA ILE A 465 24.15 15.03 14.31
C ILE A 465 22.62 15.10 14.16
N LEU A 466 21.88 15.20 15.27
CA LEU A 466 20.42 15.31 15.22
C LEU A 466 19.94 16.64 14.61
N ASN A 467 20.81 17.67 14.60
CA ASN A 467 20.56 18.95 13.93
C ASN A 467 20.98 18.95 12.45
N ILE A 468 21.45 17.82 11.88
CA ILE A 468 21.79 17.75 10.45
C ILE A 468 20.55 17.96 9.59
N ASP A 469 19.46 17.27 9.90
CA ASP A 469 18.17 17.35 9.22
C ASP A 469 17.08 16.74 10.12
N GLU A 470 15.82 17.21 10.02
CA GLU A 470 14.69 16.69 10.79
C GLU A 470 14.43 15.19 10.59
N CYS A 471 14.90 14.61 9.48
CA CYS A 471 14.74 13.20 9.17
C CYS A 471 15.75 12.26 9.87
N VAL A 472 16.78 12.82 10.52
CA VAL A 472 17.82 12.05 11.21
C VAL A 472 17.28 11.52 12.54
N TYR A 473 17.51 10.23 12.80
CA TYR A 473 17.18 9.61 14.08
C TYR A 473 18.25 8.62 14.52
N GLU A 474 18.32 8.38 15.83
CA GLU A 474 19.26 7.45 16.45
C GLU A 474 18.59 6.16 16.95
N GLU A 475 19.31 5.06 16.82
CA GLU A 475 18.94 3.71 17.25
C GLU A 475 20.12 3.07 17.98
N TYR A 476 19.91 2.70 19.24
CA TYR A 476 20.92 2.05 20.06
C TYR A 476 20.91 0.55 19.74
N LEU A 477 22.06 0.04 19.28
CA LEU A 477 22.27 -1.37 19.02
C LEU A 477 23.31 -1.91 19.99
N LYS A 478 23.29 -3.23 20.18
CA LYS A 478 24.17 -3.96 21.12
C LYS A 478 25.67 -3.61 21.02
N LYS A 479 26.14 -3.13 19.87
CA LYS A 479 27.58 -2.86 19.61
C LYS A 479 27.90 -1.41 19.22
N TYR A 480 26.90 -0.61 18.86
CA TYR A 480 27.09 0.75 18.37
C TYR A 480 25.78 1.53 18.37
N ILE A 481 25.88 2.85 18.26
CA ILE A 481 24.74 3.75 18.12
C ILE A 481 24.62 4.11 16.65
N ALA A 482 23.52 3.70 16.01
CA ALA A 482 23.28 3.94 14.60
C ALA A 482 22.53 5.25 14.40
N TYR A 483 23.03 6.10 13.51
CA TYR A 483 22.32 7.28 13.02
C TYR A 483 21.84 7.02 11.60
N LYS A 484 20.54 7.22 11.40
CA LYS A 484 19.82 6.81 10.18
C LYS A 484 18.97 7.96 9.65
N ALA A 485 18.87 8.05 8.33
CA ALA A 485 17.83 8.82 7.66
C ALA A 485 16.97 7.85 6.81
N GLU A 486 17.55 7.29 5.74
CA GLU A 486 16.91 6.19 4.99
C GLU A 486 17.41 4.79 5.40
N ARG A 487 18.74 4.69 5.41
CA ARG A 487 19.59 3.60 5.90
C ARG A 487 20.59 4.20 6.91
N ASN A 488 21.43 3.37 7.52
CA ASN A 488 22.51 3.88 8.37
C ASN A 488 23.45 4.76 7.53
N PHE A 489 23.69 6.00 7.94
CA PHE A 489 24.75 6.84 7.35
C PHE A 489 25.93 7.02 8.31
N LEU A 490 25.71 6.78 9.60
CA LEU A 490 26.74 6.82 10.63
C LEU A 490 26.50 5.73 11.67
N ALA A 491 27.57 5.11 12.15
CA ALA A 491 27.60 4.30 13.35
C ALA A 491 28.66 4.83 14.32
N ILE A 492 28.29 5.08 15.57
CA ILE A 492 29.19 5.48 16.64
C ILE A 492 29.46 4.29 17.54
N ILE A 493 30.72 3.91 17.68
CA ILE A 493 31.19 2.88 18.61
C ILE A 493 31.96 3.60 19.72
N PRO A 494 31.35 3.77 20.91
CA PRO A 494 32.04 4.38 22.04
C PRO A 494 33.17 3.46 22.55
N GLN A 495 34.33 4.04 22.82
CA GLN A 495 35.47 3.40 23.47
C GLN A 495 35.89 4.21 24.70
N GLU A 496 36.73 3.62 25.55
CA GLU A 496 37.16 4.24 26.82
C GLU A 496 37.84 5.61 26.63
N LYS A 497 38.55 5.82 25.51
CA LYS A 497 39.35 7.03 25.24
C LYS A 497 38.96 7.77 23.95
N SER A 498 38.01 7.25 23.18
CA SER A 498 37.59 7.86 21.92
C SER A 498 36.19 7.41 21.49
N LEU A 499 35.60 8.15 20.57
CA LEU A 499 34.43 7.73 19.80
C LEU A 499 34.90 7.33 18.40
N VAL A 500 34.68 6.07 18.04
CA VAL A 500 34.94 5.58 16.68
C VAL A 500 33.70 5.76 15.84
N LEU A 501 33.80 6.58 14.81
CA LEU A 501 32.73 6.85 13.86
C LEU A 501 32.97 6.04 12.59
N VAL A 502 31.92 5.39 12.11
CA VAL A 502 31.94 4.65 10.85
C VAL A 502 30.92 5.27 9.92
N LEU A 503 31.39 5.85 8.81
CA LEU A 503 30.58 6.54 7.82
C LEU A 503 30.22 5.59 6.68
N ASN A 504 28.96 5.64 6.24
CA ASN A 504 28.45 4.78 5.17
C ASN A 504 28.37 5.53 3.84
N MET A 505 29.55 5.74 3.25
CA MET A 505 29.77 6.24 1.90
C MET A 505 31.10 5.69 1.37
N PRO A 506 31.31 5.58 0.04
CA PRO A 506 32.56 5.08 -0.51
C PRO A 506 33.76 5.94 -0.13
N PHE A 507 34.87 5.31 0.28
CA PHE A 507 36.08 6.03 0.73
C PHE A 507 36.62 7.01 -0.33
N HIS A 508 36.57 6.67 -1.61
CA HIS A 508 37.06 7.54 -2.69
C HIS A 508 36.19 8.78 -2.96
N LYS A 509 35.04 8.93 -2.27
CA LYS A 509 34.12 10.07 -2.43
C LYS A 509 34.21 11.07 -1.28
N ILE A 510 34.88 10.74 -0.18
CA ILE A 510 34.98 11.64 0.96
C ILE A 510 36.03 12.71 0.71
N ILE A 511 35.71 13.94 1.11
CA ILE A 511 36.63 15.08 1.11
C ILE A 511 37.15 15.24 2.53
N ASP A 512 38.37 14.72 2.76
CA ASP A 512 39.04 14.67 4.05
C ASP A 512 40.43 15.36 3.98
N PRO A 513 40.49 16.71 4.02
CA PRO A 513 41.74 17.45 3.93
C PRO A 513 42.72 17.17 5.09
N GLU A 514 42.21 16.80 6.28
CA GLU A 514 43.02 16.48 7.45
C GLU A 514 43.52 15.02 7.46
N GLN A 515 43.12 14.21 6.48
CA GLN A 515 43.54 12.80 6.33
C GLN A 515 43.27 11.93 7.57
N LEU A 516 42.16 12.18 8.26
CA LEU A 516 41.76 11.43 9.46
C LEU A 516 40.96 10.17 9.14
N CYS A 517 40.45 10.03 7.92
CA CYS A 517 39.64 8.91 7.47
C CYS A 517 40.50 7.70 7.07
N GLN A 518 40.05 6.52 7.49
CA GLN A 518 40.66 5.23 7.13
C GLN A 518 39.71 4.40 6.26
N ASP A 519 40.23 3.85 5.17
CA ASP A 519 39.50 2.90 4.33
C ASP A 519 39.34 1.54 5.03
N ILE A 520 38.09 1.13 5.15
CA ILE A 520 37.68 -0.14 5.74
C ILE A 520 36.72 -0.94 4.83
N THR A 521 36.58 -0.60 3.54
CA THR A 521 35.63 -1.19 2.56
C THR A 521 35.63 -2.73 2.52
N ASN A 522 36.76 -3.37 2.81
CA ASN A 522 36.91 -4.84 2.81
C ASN A 522 37.33 -5.41 4.18
N LYS A 523 37.14 -4.66 5.26
CA LYS A 523 37.46 -5.09 6.63
C LYS A 523 36.17 -5.47 7.34
N GLY A 524 36.18 -6.59 8.06
CA GLY A 524 35.06 -6.96 8.92
C GLY A 524 34.80 -5.88 9.97
N ASN A 525 33.60 -5.30 9.95
CA ASN A 525 33.17 -4.29 10.90
C ASN A 525 31.72 -4.56 11.34
N TRP A 526 31.31 -4.01 12.49
CA TRP A 526 29.97 -4.20 13.03
C TRP A 526 28.90 -3.37 12.31
N SER A 527 29.31 -2.42 11.47
CA SER A 527 28.44 -1.56 10.66
C SER A 527 28.80 -1.63 9.18
N ASN A 528 27.87 -1.18 8.33
CA ASN A 528 27.94 -1.29 6.86
C ASN A 528 28.70 -0.13 6.19
N GLY A 529 29.65 0.52 6.87
CA GLY A 529 30.34 1.69 6.33
C GLY A 529 31.79 1.42 5.92
N ASP A 530 32.25 2.13 4.90
CA ASP A 530 33.56 1.96 4.26
C ASP A 530 34.65 2.87 4.87
N ILE A 531 34.27 3.80 5.75
CA ILE A 531 35.16 4.83 6.29
C ILE A 531 35.15 4.81 7.81
N ARG A 532 36.32 4.81 8.44
CA ARG A 532 36.49 4.93 9.89
C ARG A 532 37.23 6.22 10.24
N ILE A 533 36.75 6.92 11.27
CA ILE A 533 37.46 8.01 11.95
C ILE A 533 37.32 7.83 13.46
N SER A 534 38.33 8.26 14.24
CA SER A 534 38.30 8.22 15.70
C SER A 534 38.51 9.64 16.22
N ILE A 535 37.65 10.08 17.14
CA ILE A 535 37.76 11.39 17.80
C ILE A 535 37.81 11.22 19.32
N SER A 536 38.63 12.01 19.99
CA SER A 536 38.80 11.95 21.45
C SER A 536 38.63 13.31 22.14
N GLU A 537 38.51 14.39 21.38
CA GLU A 537 38.49 15.76 21.89
C GLU A 537 37.33 16.57 21.30
N LEU A 538 36.80 17.51 22.09
CA LEU A 538 35.69 18.38 21.68
C LEU A 538 36.05 19.26 20.47
N GLN A 539 37.32 19.62 20.31
CA GLN A 539 37.80 20.46 19.21
C GLN A 539 37.69 19.75 17.85
N SER A 540 37.66 18.40 17.83
CA SER A 540 37.50 17.61 16.62
C SER A 540 36.04 17.49 16.15
N VAL A 541 35.06 17.91 16.96
CA VAL A 541 33.63 17.76 16.64
C VAL A 541 33.23 18.50 15.36
N PRO A 542 33.59 19.79 15.15
CA PRO A 542 33.19 20.50 13.93
C PRO A 542 33.67 19.80 12.65
N TYR A 543 34.90 19.28 12.66
CA TYR A 543 35.46 18.55 11.53
C TYR A 543 34.76 17.21 11.31
N ALA A 544 34.55 16.44 12.39
CA ALA A 544 33.81 15.18 12.33
C ALA A 544 32.38 15.38 11.80
N VAL A 545 31.69 16.43 12.22
CA VAL A 545 30.33 16.76 11.74
C VAL A 545 30.34 17.07 10.24
N ASN A 546 31.37 17.72 9.70
CA ASN A 546 31.51 17.93 8.25
C ASN A 546 31.58 16.59 7.50
N LEU A 547 32.43 15.66 7.95
CA LEU A 547 32.53 14.32 7.34
C LEU A 547 31.23 13.52 7.48
N ILE A 548 30.54 13.63 8.62
CA ILE A 548 29.23 13.00 8.83
C ILE A 548 28.18 13.57 7.86
N ARG A 549 28.17 14.89 7.64
CA ARG A 549 27.27 15.53 6.67
C ARG A 549 27.50 15.01 5.26
N GLN A 550 28.75 14.82 4.83
CA GLN A 550 29.05 14.21 3.53
C GLN A 550 28.45 12.80 3.39
N SER A 551 28.51 11.98 4.45
CA SER A 551 27.90 10.64 4.47
C SER A 551 26.37 10.68 4.40
N PHE A 552 25.76 11.63 5.11
CA PHE A 552 24.33 11.89 5.03
C PHE A 552 23.93 12.37 3.63
N ASP A 553 24.61 13.38 3.09
CA ASP A 553 24.33 13.95 1.77
C ASP A 553 24.51 12.92 0.66
N TRP A 554 25.54 12.07 0.75
CA TRP A 554 25.76 10.94 -0.16
C TRP A 554 24.55 10.01 -0.19
N GLN A 555 24.03 9.64 0.98
CA GLN A 555 22.81 8.86 1.08
C GLN A 555 21.59 9.58 0.49
N MET A 556 21.50 10.89 0.64
CA MET A 556 20.34 11.67 0.19
C MET A 556 20.37 11.99 -1.31
N THR A 557 21.56 12.04 -1.92
CA THR A 557 21.78 12.40 -3.33
C THR A 557 21.95 11.22 -4.28
N GLU A 558 22.36 10.02 -3.82
CA GLU A 558 22.35 8.79 -4.64
C GLU A 558 20.93 8.24 -4.87
N LYS A 559 20.09 9.01 -5.57
CA LYS A 559 18.73 8.63 -5.94
C LYS A 559 18.39 8.86 -7.39
#